data_AF-A0A6N7Z6D5-F1
#
_entry.id   AF-A0A6N7Z6D5-F1
#
_cell.length_a   1.000
_cell.length_b   1.000
_cell.length_c   1.000
_cell.angle_alpha   90.00
_cell.angle_beta   90.00
_cell.angle_gamma   90.00
#
_symmetry.space_group_name_H-M   'P 1'
#
loop_
_entity.id
_entity.type
_entity.pdbx_description
1 polymer ?
#
loop_
_entity_poly.entity_id
_entity_poly.type
_entity_poly.pdbx_seq_one_letter_code
_entity_poly.pdbx_strand_id
1 'polypeptide(L)'
;MCSAERKPDGAVETRLMDLIDRGYRFIHPCDDDGNVVAVVGIRAHGSVIDVVRLNAEDDVVASRVPGDEENVLAPRKMLWRRRGAVGEVLNDLLALDDQYGADRARPRGGCWVTGRPGQSKWVAAVH
;
A
#
# COMPACT_ATOMS: atom_id res chain seq x y z
N MET A 1 1.03 -11.39 -39.74
CA MET A 1 0.30 -10.76 -38.61
C MET A 1 -0.34 -11.87 -37.80
N CYS A 2 0.26 -12.22 -36.65
CA CYS A 2 -0.38 -12.95 -35.55
C CYS A 2 0.39 -12.58 -34.27
N SER A 3 -0.29 -11.84 -33.39
CA SER A 3 -0.13 -11.76 -31.93
C SER A 3 1.27 -11.75 -31.32
N ALA A 4 1.85 -10.54 -31.19
CA ALA A 4 2.79 -10.24 -30.12
C ALA A 4 2.00 -9.85 -28.85
N GLU A 5 1.38 -10.83 -28.20
CA GLU A 5 0.55 -10.58 -27.03
C GLU A 5 1.37 -10.61 -25.73
N ARG A 6 1.55 -9.38 -25.21
CA ARG A 6 1.69 -8.96 -23.80
C ARG A 6 2.97 -9.36 -23.04
N LYS A 7 3.88 -8.39 -22.88
CA LYS A 7 4.76 -8.29 -21.70
C LYS A 7 4.19 -7.24 -20.73
N PRO A 8 3.32 -7.61 -19.77
CA PRO A 8 2.84 -6.68 -18.75
C PRO A 8 3.82 -6.57 -17.57
N ASP A 9 4.76 -7.49 -17.42
CA ASP A 9 5.58 -7.69 -16.22
C ASP A 9 6.50 -6.50 -15.92
N GLY A 10 7.31 -6.07 -16.91
CA GLY A 10 8.25 -4.95 -16.73
C GLY A 10 7.58 -3.62 -16.40
N ALA A 11 6.32 -3.40 -16.80
CA ALA A 11 5.57 -2.20 -16.46
C ALA A 11 5.05 -2.23 -15.02
N VAL A 12 4.70 -3.41 -14.50
CA VAL A 12 4.30 -3.60 -13.10
C VAL A 12 5.52 -3.48 -12.19
N GLU A 13 6.62 -4.14 -12.54
CA GLU A 13 7.89 -4.04 -11.81
C GLU A 13 8.37 -2.58 -11.69
N THR A 14 8.35 -1.83 -12.79
CA THR A 14 8.73 -0.40 -12.79
C THR A 14 7.87 0.39 -11.80
N ARG A 15 6.54 0.22 -11.84
CA ARG A 15 5.62 0.91 -10.92
C ARG A 15 5.83 0.51 -9.46
N LEU A 16 6.19 -0.75 -9.19
CA LEU A 16 6.54 -1.18 -7.84
C LEU A 16 7.83 -0.52 -7.38
N MET A 17 8.84 -0.38 -8.24
CA MET A 17 10.06 0.37 -7.94
C MET A 17 9.78 1.86 -7.69
N ASP A 18 8.89 2.50 -8.47
CA ASP A 18 8.46 3.88 -8.21
C ASP A 18 7.78 4.02 -6.83
N LEU A 19 6.98 3.03 -6.41
CA LEU A 19 6.41 3.04 -5.07
C LEU A 19 7.50 2.87 -4.00
N ILE A 20 8.49 2.02 -4.21
CA ILE A 20 9.63 1.89 -3.29
C ILE A 20 10.38 3.22 -3.17
N ASP A 21 10.66 3.90 -4.28
CA ASP A 21 11.32 5.21 -4.30
C ASP A 21 10.52 6.28 -3.53
N ARG A 22 9.19 6.24 -3.64
CA ARG A 22 8.28 7.07 -2.82
C ARG A 22 8.32 6.74 -1.32
N GLY A 23 8.86 5.59 -0.92
CA GLY A 23 8.97 5.16 0.47
C GLY A 23 7.96 4.09 0.89
N TYR A 24 7.33 3.40 -0.06
CA TYR A 24 6.56 2.19 0.25
C TYR A 24 7.49 1.07 0.73
N ARG A 25 7.06 0.38 1.78
CA ARG A 25 7.66 -0.88 2.20
C ARG A 25 6.70 -2.02 1.94
N PHE A 26 7.21 -3.03 1.25
CA PHE A 26 6.44 -4.21 0.88
C PHE A 26 6.71 -5.35 1.85
N ILE A 27 5.65 -6.01 2.26
CA ILE A 27 5.67 -7.26 3.03
C ILE A 27 4.92 -8.33 2.23
N HIS A 28 5.39 -9.57 2.38
CA HIS A 28 4.82 -10.75 1.73
C HIS A 28 4.19 -11.61 2.83
N PRO A 29 2.94 -11.32 3.26
CA PRO A 29 2.24 -12.17 4.20
C PRO A 29 2.15 -13.60 3.64
N CYS A 30 2.48 -14.56 4.50
CA CYS A 30 2.34 -15.97 4.23
C CYS A 30 1.25 -16.59 5.13
N ASP A 31 0.60 -17.64 4.63
CA ASP A 31 -0.29 -18.49 5.43
C ASP A 31 0.51 -19.41 6.38
N ASP A 32 -0.18 -20.23 7.19
CA ASP A 32 0.43 -21.19 8.14
C ASP A 32 1.33 -22.22 7.42
N ASP A 33 1.07 -22.49 6.14
CA ASP A 33 1.88 -23.36 5.27
C ASP A 33 3.09 -22.64 4.64
N GLY A 34 3.27 -21.34 4.89
CA GLY A 34 4.37 -20.54 4.32
C GLY A 34 4.11 -20.02 2.90
N ASN A 35 2.95 -20.32 2.31
CA ASN A 35 2.56 -19.82 0.99
C ASN A 35 2.25 -18.32 1.02
N VAL A 36 2.82 -17.56 0.09
CA VAL A 36 2.54 -16.12 -0.05
C VAL A 36 1.08 -15.92 -0.48
N VAL A 37 0.31 -15.20 0.32
CA VAL A 37 -1.14 -14.98 0.06
C VAL A 37 -1.46 -13.62 -0.55
N ALA A 38 -0.54 -12.66 -0.43
CA ALA A 38 -0.65 -11.34 -1.05
C ALA A 38 0.71 -10.62 -1.00
N VAL A 39 0.84 -9.55 -1.79
CA VAL A 39 1.88 -8.54 -1.59
C VAL A 39 1.24 -7.30 -0.99
N VAL A 40 1.73 -6.81 0.14
CA VAL A 40 1.20 -5.63 0.83
C VAL A 40 2.25 -4.54 0.90
N GLY A 41 2.02 -3.42 0.22
CA GLY A 41 2.83 -2.21 0.30
C GLY A 41 2.23 -1.20 1.27
N ILE A 42 3.06 -0.61 2.14
CA ILE A 42 2.61 0.41 3.10
C ILE A 42 3.57 1.61 3.09
N ARG A 43 3.03 2.82 3.03
CA ARG A 43 3.77 4.08 3.14
C ARG A 43 3.05 5.03 4.10
N ALA A 44 3.68 5.34 5.23
CA ALA A 44 3.22 6.40 6.12
C ALA A 44 3.92 7.71 5.72
N HIS A 45 3.15 8.78 5.51
CA HIS A 45 3.69 10.09 5.17
C HIS A 45 2.73 11.20 5.62
N GLY A 46 3.27 12.35 6.02
CA GLY A 46 2.47 13.43 6.59
C GLY A 46 1.56 12.95 7.73
N SER A 47 0.25 13.15 7.58
CA SER A 47 -0.79 12.69 8.49
C SER A 47 -1.57 11.47 7.98
N VAL A 48 -1.13 10.82 6.90
CA VAL A 48 -1.85 9.73 6.23
C VAL A 48 -0.99 8.48 6.06
N ILE A 49 -1.66 7.36 5.79
CA ILE A 49 -1.01 6.08 5.50
C ILE A 49 -1.62 5.52 4.22
N ASP A 50 -0.76 5.28 3.23
CA ASP A 50 -1.12 4.55 2.03
C ASP A 50 -0.87 3.06 2.22
N VAL A 51 -1.84 2.26 1.81
CA VAL A 51 -1.80 0.80 1.83
C VAL A 51 -2.21 0.30 0.46
N VAL A 52 -1.41 -0.59 -0.14
CA VAL A 52 -1.74 -1.31 -1.36
C VAL A 52 -1.63 -2.80 -1.11
N ARG A 53 -2.63 -3.57 -1.52
CA ARG A 53 -2.68 -5.02 -1.37
C ARG A 53 -2.95 -5.65 -2.73
N LEU A 54 -2.00 -6.44 -3.19
CA LEU A 54 -2.07 -7.19 -4.43
C LEU A 54 -2.39 -8.64 -4.06
N ASN A 55 -3.64 -9.06 -4.25
CA ASN A 55 -4.04 -10.47 -4.03
C ASN A 55 -3.88 -11.27 -5.32
N ALA A 56 -4.19 -10.65 -6.46
CA ALA A 56 -3.99 -11.16 -7.80
C ALA A 56 -3.78 -9.99 -8.77
N GLU A 57 -3.40 -10.27 -10.01
CA GLU A 57 -3.17 -9.23 -11.04
C GLU A 57 -4.42 -8.38 -11.31
N ASP A 58 -5.63 -8.95 -11.23
CA ASP A 58 -6.90 -8.24 -11.40
C ASP A 58 -7.56 -7.84 -10.06
N ASP A 59 -7.01 -8.32 -8.93
CA ASP A 59 -7.53 -8.04 -7.59
C ASP A 59 -6.48 -7.32 -6.76
N VAL A 60 -6.36 -6.03 -7.03
CA VAL A 60 -5.54 -5.09 -6.25
C VAL A 60 -6.44 -4.08 -5.58
N VAL A 61 -6.15 -3.79 -4.32
CA VAL A 61 -6.83 -2.75 -3.53
C VAL A 61 -5.78 -1.78 -3.02
N ALA A 62 -5.93 -0.50 -3.35
CA ALA A 62 -5.16 0.58 -2.75
C ALA A 62 -6.07 1.50 -1.95
N SER A 63 -5.57 2.02 -0.84
CA SER A 63 -6.31 2.89 0.06
C SER A 63 -5.39 3.85 0.76
N ARG A 64 -5.89 5.07 0.98
CA ARG A 64 -5.30 6.05 1.87
C ARG A 64 -6.19 6.20 3.10
N VAL A 65 -5.60 6.09 4.26
CA VAL A 65 -6.27 6.17 5.56
C VAL A 65 -5.63 7.26 6.42
N PRO A 66 -6.36 7.83 7.39
CA PRO A 66 -5.74 8.73 8.36
C PRO A 66 -4.66 8.00 9.18
N GLY A 67 -3.58 8.68 9.54
CA GLY A 67 -2.51 8.13 10.38
C GLY A 67 -2.91 7.84 11.83
N ASP A 68 -4.10 8.31 12.23
CA ASP A 68 -4.75 8.03 13.52
C ASP A 68 -5.45 6.65 13.54
N GLU A 69 -5.55 5.98 12.39
CA GLU A 69 -6.26 4.71 12.25
C GLU A 69 -5.55 3.58 13.01
N GLU A 70 -6.26 2.94 13.94
CA GLU A 70 -5.70 1.88 14.80
C GLU A 70 -5.33 0.62 14.02
N ASN A 71 -6.10 0.30 12.98
CA ASN A 71 -5.88 -0.83 12.10
C ASN A 71 -5.96 -0.41 10.63
N VAL A 72 -4.81 -0.11 10.04
CA VAL A 72 -4.69 0.34 8.64
C VAL A 72 -5.04 -0.74 7.62
N LEU A 73 -5.05 -2.02 8.01
CA LEU A 73 -5.43 -3.15 7.14
C LEU A 73 -6.94 -3.40 7.15
N ALA A 74 -7.64 -2.95 8.21
CA ALA A 74 -9.09 -2.97 8.32
C ALA A 74 -9.61 -1.60 8.79
N PRO A 75 -9.40 -0.55 7.97
CA PRO A 75 -9.64 0.82 8.38
C PRO A 75 -11.13 1.15 8.46
N ARG A 76 -11.51 1.87 9.52
CA ARG A 76 -12.86 2.42 9.72
C ARG A 76 -13.04 3.74 8.97
N LYS A 77 -11.96 4.52 8.80
CA LYS A 77 -11.97 5.77 8.05
C LYS A 77 -11.14 5.64 6.78
N MET A 78 -11.74 6.06 5.66
CA MET A 78 -11.13 6.00 4.33
C MET A 78 -11.02 7.42 3.77
N LEU A 79 -9.83 7.83 3.36
CA LEU A 79 -9.63 9.12 2.68
C LEU A 79 -9.70 8.95 1.16
N TRP A 80 -9.17 7.84 0.66
CA TRP A 80 -9.22 7.45 -0.74
C TRP A 80 -9.17 5.92 -0.85
N ARG A 81 -9.79 5.36 -1.90
CA ARG A 81 -9.74 3.92 -2.20
C ARG A 81 -9.89 3.66 -3.70
N ARG A 82 -9.11 2.73 -4.22
CA ARG A 82 -9.22 2.18 -5.58
C ARG A 82 -9.11 0.66 -5.53
N ARG A 83 -9.91 -0.03 -6.35
CA ARG A 83 -9.83 -1.49 -6.56
C ARG A 83 -9.90 -1.80 -8.04
N GLY A 84 -9.14 -2.81 -8.48
CA GLY A 84 -9.17 -3.35 -9.83
C GLY A 84 -7.83 -3.94 -10.23
N ALA A 85 -7.56 -3.93 -11.53
CA ALA A 85 -6.30 -4.43 -12.07
C ALA A 85 -5.08 -3.67 -11.56
N VAL A 86 -3.99 -4.40 -11.37
CA VAL A 86 -2.71 -3.90 -10.86
C VAL A 86 -2.24 -2.66 -11.58
N GLY A 87 -2.34 -2.63 -12.91
CA GLY A 87 -1.87 -1.48 -13.68
C GLY A 87 -2.66 -0.21 -13.41
N GLU A 88 -3.98 -0.32 -13.35
CA GLU A 88 -4.88 0.81 -13.09
C GLU A 88 -4.70 1.33 -11.66
N VAL A 89 -4.65 0.41 -10.68
CA VAL A 89 -4.56 0.76 -9.27
C VAL A 89 -3.21 1.38 -8.92
N LEU A 90 -2.11 0.81 -9.41
CA LEU A 90 -0.78 1.38 -9.17
C LEU A 90 -0.64 2.75 -9.86
N ASN A 91 -1.22 2.94 -11.05
CA ASN A 91 -1.21 4.23 -11.72
C ASN A 91 -2.00 5.30 -10.95
N ASP A 92 -3.20 4.98 -10.48
CA ASP A 92 -4.02 5.91 -9.68
C ASP A 92 -3.31 6.25 -8.35
N LEU A 93 -2.66 5.27 -7.73
CA LEU A 93 -1.88 5.45 -6.51
C LEU A 93 -0.62 6.31 -6.72
N LEU A 94 0.06 6.15 -7.86
CA LEU A 94 1.20 6.98 -8.24
C LEU A 94 0.75 8.40 -8.65
N ALA A 95 -0.43 8.57 -9.22
CA ALA A 95 -0.99 9.88 -9.52
C ALA A 95 -1.52 10.62 -8.28
N LEU A 96 -1.72 9.90 -7.16
CA LEU A 96 -2.26 10.48 -5.93
C LEU A 96 -1.27 11.45 -5.28
N ASP A 97 -1.69 12.72 -5.18
CA ASP A 97 -0.91 13.79 -4.54
C ASP A 97 -0.68 13.50 -3.06
N ASP A 98 0.53 13.78 -2.54
CA ASP A 98 0.89 13.51 -1.14
C ASP A 98 0.05 14.31 -0.14
N GLN A 99 -0.45 15.49 -0.51
CA GLN A 99 -1.31 16.30 0.36
C GLN A 99 -2.78 15.86 0.33
N TYR A 100 -3.16 14.94 -0.56
CA TYR A 100 -4.52 14.47 -0.67
C TYR A 100 -5.00 13.84 0.65
N GLY A 101 -6.04 14.43 1.23
CA GLY A 101 -6.64 13.97 2.48
C GLY A 101 -5.86 14.34 3.75
N ALA A 102 -4.71 15.01 3.64
CA ALA A 102 -3.88 15.41 4.79
C ALA A 102 -4.63 16.37 5.75
N ASP A 103 -5.42 17.29 5.21
CA ASP A 103 -6.30 18.20 5.98
C ASP A 103 -7.36 17.45 6.81
N ARG A 104 -7.81 16.30 6.30
CA ARG A 104 -8.82 15.46 6.97
C ARG A 104 -8.22 14.48 7.97
N ALA A 105 -6.89 14.41 8.04
CA ALA A 105 -6.18 13.47 8.89
C ALA A 105 -5.44 14.21 10.01
N ARG A 106 -5.61 13.73 11.24
CA ARG A 106 -4.87 14.29 12.38
C ARG A 106 -3.41 13.85 12.29
N PRO A 107 -2.44 14.78 12.41
CA PRO A 107 -1.03 14.40 12.50
C PRO A 107 -0.81 13.62 13.80
N ARG A 108 -0.39 12.36 13.68
CA ARG A 108 0.21 11.61 14.79
C ARG A 108 1.68 11.36 14.46
N GLY A 109 2.58 11.87 15.30
CA GLY A 109 3.94 11.36 15.32
C GLY A 109 3.88 9.85 15.59
N GLY A 110 4.73 9.06 14.96
CA GLY A 110 4.75 7.62 15.13
C GLY A 110 6.06 7.03 14.65
N CYS A 111 6.37 5.83 15.13
CA CYS A 111 7.53 5.08 14.71
C CYS A 111 7.11 3.69 14.27
N TRP A 112 7.74 3.20 13.21
CA TRP A 112 7.60 1.82 12.79
C TRP A 112 8.42 0.93 13.71
N VAL A 113 7.77 0.01 14.40
CA VAL A 113 8.47 -1.04 15.15
C VAL A 113 8.41 -2.34 14.35
N THR A 114 9.57 -2.94 14.16
CA THR A 114 9.70 -4.29 13.63
C THR A 114 9.37 -5.27 14.75
N GLY A 115 8.32 -6.07 14.56
CA GLY A 115 8.00 -7.22 15.41
C GLY A 115 8.77 -8.47 14.95
N ARG A 116 8.14 -9.64 15.04
CA ARG A 116 8.66 -10.91 14.48
C ARG A 116 8.97 -10.74 12.98
N PRO A 117 9.87 -11.56 12.39
CA PRO A 117 10.10 -11.54 10.95
C PRO A 117 8.76 -11.62 10.20
N GLY A 118 8.52 -10.64 9.32
CA GLY A 118 7.26 -10.50 8.57
C GLY A 118 6.18 -9.60 9.19
N GLN A 119 6.36 -9.09 10.42
CA GLN A 119 5.43 -8.16 11.05
C GLN A 119 6.05 -6.79 11.29
N SER A 120 5.63 -5.79 10.51
CA SER A 120 5.89 -4.37 10.78
C SER A 120 4.64 -3.74 11.35
N LYS A 121 4.72 -3.17 12.56
CA LYS A 121 3.61 -2.48 13.20
C LYS A 121 3.91 -0.98 13.28
N TRP A 122 2.99 -0.16 12.80
CA TRP A 122 3.03 1.28 13.07
C TRP A 122 2.61 1.51 14.52
N VAL A 123 3.45 2.21 15.29
CA VAL A 123 3.14 2.63 16.65
C VAL A 123 3.03 4.14 16.62
N ALA A 124 1.82 4.65 16.85
CA ALA A 124 1.63 6.07 17.11
C ALA A 124 2.37 6.46 18.41
N ALA A 125 3.09 7.57 18.39
CA ALA A 125 3.60 8.20 19.58
C ALA A 125 2.40 8.63 20.42
N VAL A 126 2.27 8.01 21.59
CA VAL A 126 1.32 8.43 22.62
C VAL A 126 1.92 9.68 23.29
N HIS A 127 1.17 10.79 23.27
CA HIS A 127 1.40 11.91 24.17
C HIS A 127 0.45 11.78 25.35
#